data_AF-A0A0N0D6E3-F1
#
_entry.id   AF-A0A0N0D6E3-F1
#
_cell.length_a   1.000
_cell.length_b   1.000
_cell.length_c   1.000
_cell.angle_alpha   90.00
_cell.angle_beta   90.00
_cell.angle_gamma   90.00
#
_symmetry.space_group_name_H-M   'P 1'
#
loop_
_entity.id
_entity.type
_entity.pdbx_description
1 polymer ?
#
loop_
_entity_poly.entity_id
_entity_poly.type
_entity_poly.pdbx_seq_one_letter_code
_entity_poly.pdbx_strand_id
1 'polypeptide(L)'
;MSGDGTTILAAYNGGIYQSSDSGGTWSALSVASLNYKSIDMSTDATVFVTGVGGSSGNRYILTSQSEYSPITQVTASDSNAFFGKQYESATLQYIGNDTFTLLESDSTSSLNYQNGNVGIGTSTPERTLHVKDILRLEPRISVPDSPSAGDMYFDATSNKLKVFDGSVWQACF
;
A
#
# COMPACT_ATOMS: atom_id res chain seq x y z
N MET A 1 -17.68 -8.40 -20.34
CA MET A 1 -17.74 -9.51 -21.33
C MET A 1 -16.31 -9.79 -21.76
N SER A 2 -15.94 -11.05 -22.00
CA SER A 2 -14.60 -11.40 -22.48
C SER A 2 -14.37 -10.86 -23.89
N GLY A 3 -13.10 -10.78 -24.31
CA GLY A 3 -12.71 -10.23 -25.61
C GLY A 3 -13.23 -11.05 -26.80
N ASP A 4 -13.51 -12.34 -26.59
CA ASP A 4 -14.12 -13.24 -27.59
C ASP A 4 -15.65 -13.27 -27.53
N GLY A 5 -16.27 -12.58 -26.57
CA GLY A 5 -17.73 -12.52 -26.41
C GLY A 5 -18.40 -13.79 -25.87
N THR A 6 -17.63 -14.82 -25.50
CA THR A 6 -18.17 -16.10 -25.03
C THR A 6 -18.51 -16.07 -23.54
N THR A 7 -17.68 -15.39 -22.74
CA THR A 7 -17.85 -15.32 -21.30
C THR A 7 -18.53 -14.03 -20.86
N ILE A 8 -19.58 -14.17 -20.04
CA ILE A 8 -20.35 -13.07 -19.45
C ILE A 8 -20.46 -13.31 -17.96
N LEU A 9 -20.25 -12.26 -17.15
CA LEU A 9 -20.54 -12.27 -15.71
C LEU A 9 -21.74 -11.36 -15.43
N ALA A 10 -22.61 -11.80 -14.54
CA ALA A 10 -23.75 -11.04 -14.07
C ALA A 10 -23.94 -11.23 -12.56
N ALA A 11 -24.26 -10.15 -11.87
CA ALA A 11 -24.68 -10.20 -10.48
C ALA A 11 -26.20 -10.35 -10.38
N TYR A 12 -26.69 -11.29 -9.59
CA TYR A 12 -28.12 -11.49 -9.36
C TYR A 12 -28.39 -12.09 -7.99
N ASN A 13 -29.38 -11.56 -7.27
CA ASN A 13 -29.87 -12.08 -5.98
C ASN A 13 -28.76 -12.49 -4.99
N GLY A 14 -27.76 -11.61 -4.81
CA GLY A 14 -26.67 -11.86 -3.87
C GLY A 14 -25.50 -12.67 -4.43
N GLY A 15 -25.62 -13.30 -5.60
CA GLY A 15 -24.57 -14.11 -6.22
C GLY A 15 -23.99 -13.50 -7.49
N ILE A 16 -22.94 -14.14 -7.99
CA ILE A 16 -22.35 -13.89 -9.32
C ILE A 16 -22.56 -15.14 -10.17
N TYR A 17 -23.03 -14.94 -11.39
CA TYR A 17 -23.28 -15.99 -12.37
C TYR A 17 -22.38 -15.77 -13.56
N GLN A 18 -21.92 -16.86 -14.15
CA GLN A 18 -21.11 -16.90 -15.35
C GLN A 18 -21.84 -17.65 -16.45
N SER A 19 -21.82 -17.10 -17.65
CA SER A 19 -22.10 -17.83 -18.90
C SER A 19 -20.80 -17.98 -19.66
N SER A 20 -20.60 -19.12 -20.31
CA SER A 20 -19.46 -19.42 -21.20
C SER A 20 -19.90 -19.64 -22.65
N ASP A 21 -21.17 -19.39 -22.96
CA ASP A 21 -21.83 -19.62 -24.25
C ASP A 21 -22.62 -18.38 -24.71
N SER A 22 -22.05 -17.20 -24.49
CA SER A 22 -22.61 -15.90 -24.92
C SER A 22 -24.02 -15.61 -24.37
N GLY A 23 -24.32 -16.09 -23.16
CA GLY A 23 -25.58 -15.84 -22.44
C GLY A 23 -26.63 -16.94 -22.60
N GLY A 24 -26.31 -18.07 -23.24
CA GLY A 24 -27.23 -19.20 -23.43
C GLY A 24 -27.54 -19.94 -22.12
N THR A 25 -26.50 -20.29 -21.36
CA THR A 25 -26.58 -20.98 -20.07
C THR A 25 -25.78 -20.25 -19.01
N TRP A 26 -26.18 -20.41 -17.75
CA TRP A 26 -25.59 -19.71 -16.61
C TRP A 26 -25.30 -20.66 -15.45
N SER A 27 -24.11 -20.56 -14.88
CA SER A 27 -23.69 -21.25 -13.68
C SER A 27 -23.32 -20.26 -12.58
N ALA A 28 -23.74 -20.53 -11.35
CA ALA A 28 -23.36 -19.70 -10.20
C ALA A 28 -21.88 -19.94 -9.84
N LEU A 29 -21.15 -18.87 -9.54
CA LEU A 29 -19.80 -18.93 -8.98
C LEU A 29 -19.85 -19.13 -7.46
N SER A 30 -18.83 -19.78 -6.90
CA SER A 30 -18.68 -19.96 -5.46
C SER A 30 -18.15 -18.69 -4.78
N VAL A 31 -19.06 -17.74 -4.52
CA VAL A 31 -18.77 -16.47 -3.86
C VAL A 31 -19.67 -16.27 -2.65
N ALA A 32 -19.27 -15.39 -1.73
CA ALA A 32 -20.13 -14.99 -0.61
C ALA A 32 -21.39 -14.28 -1.12
N SER A 33 -22.53 -14.49 -0.46
CA SER A 33 -23.77 -13.79 -0.83
C SER A 33 -23.72 -12.34 -0.38
N LEU A 34 -23.60 -11.41 -1.34
CA LEU A 34 -23.38 -9.98 -1.10
C LEU A 34 -24.20 -9.11 -2.06
N ASN A 35 -24.42 -7.85 -1.68
CA ASN A 35 -25.16 -6.89 -2.50
C ASN A 35 -24.25 -6.25 -3.57
N TYR A 36 -23.89 -7.04 -4.57
CA TYR A 36 -23.12 -6.64 -5.75
C TYR A 36 -23.86 -5.54 -6.55
N LYS A 37 -23.15 -4.44 -6.86
CA LYS A 37 -23.67 -3.24 -7.54
C LYS A 37 -23.08 -3.04 -8.94
N SER A 38 -21.87 -3.50 -9.15
CA SER A 38 -21.20 -3.47 -10.45
C SER A 38 -20.27 -4.67 -10.54
N ILE A 39 -20.04 -5.13 -11.78
CA ILE A 39 -19.09 -6.18 -12.10
C ILE A 39 -18.42 -5.84 -13.43
N ASP A 40 -17.12 -6.00 -13.49
CA ASP A 40 -16.34 -5.96 -14.73
C ASP A 40 -15.28 -7.06 -14.71
N MET A 41 -14.76 -7.45 -15.88
CA MET A 41 -13.77 -8.53 -15.97
C MET A 41 -12.70 -8.29 -17.01
N SER A 42 -11.57 -8.98 -16.84
CA SER A 42 -10.49 -9.01 -17.80
C SER A 42 -10.95 -9.60 -19.14
N THR A 43 -10.24 -9.23 -20.21
CA THR A 43 -10.57 -9.68 -21.57
C THR A 43 -10.46 -11.19 -21.74
N ASP A 44 -9.62 -11.86 -20.96
CA ASP A 44 -9.46 -13.32 -20.91
C ASP A 44 -10.38 -14.01 -19.88
N ALA A 45 -11.21 -13.24 -19.17
CA ALA A 45 -12.13 -13.69 -18.13
C ALA A 45 -11.49 -14.49 -16.96
N THR A 46 -10.19 -14.32 -16.73
CA THR A 46 -9.48 -14.96 -15.60
C THR A 46 -9.60 -14.16 -14.31
N VAL A 47 -9.82 -12.84 -14.40
CA VAL A 47 -9.96 -11.94 -13.25
C VAL A 47 -11.18 -11.05 -13.42
N PHE A 48 -11.94 -10.84 -12.35
CA PHE A 48 -13.04 -9.89 -12.31
C PHE A 48 -13.00 -9.01 -11.07
N VAL A 49 -13.64 -7.85 -11.16
CA VAL A 49 -13.76 -6.86 -10.09
C VAL A 49 -15.25 -6.60 -9.85
N THR A 50 -15.66 -6.51 -8.59
CA THR A 50 -17.03 -6.16 -8.22
C THR A 50 -17.08 -5.01 -7.24
N GLY A 51 -18.02 -4.08 -7.44
CA GLY A 51 -18.43 -3.14 -6.40
C GLY A 51 -19.53 -3.76 -5.55
N VAL A 52 -19.41 -3.73 -4.23
CA VAL A 52 -20.37 -4.29 -3.27
C VAL A 52 -20.89 -3.18 -2.37
N GLY A 53 -22.21 -3.07 -2.20
CA GLY A 53 -22.84 -2.17 -1.23
C GLY A 53 -23.14 -2.87 0.10
N GLY A 54 -22.62 -2.36 1.20
CA GLY A 54 -22.94 -2.81 2.56
C GLY A 54 -24.31 -2.32 3.05
N SER A 55 -24.81 -2.96 4.11
CA SER A 55 -26.10 -2.64 4.76
C SER A 55 -26.14 -1.24 5.42
N SER A 56 -24.99 -0.64 5.69
CA SER A 56 -24.85 0.68 6.32
C SER A 56 -24.40 1.78 5.34
N GLY A 57 -24.55 1.58 4.03
CA GLY A 57 -24.17 2.57 3.00
C GLY A 57 -22.71 2.53 2.56
N ASN A 58 -21.86 1.76 3.26
CA ASN A 58 -20.47 1.53 2.86
C ASN A 58 -20.39 0.84 1.49
N ARG A 59 -19.37 1.14 0.68
CA ARG A 59 -19.11 0.46 -0.58
C ARG A 59 -17.67 -0.05 -0.61
N TYR A 60 -17.48 -1.27 -1.08
CA TYR A 60 -16.16 -1.91 -1.17
C TYR A 60 -15.96 -2.53 -2.56
N ILE A 61 -14.71 -2.73 -2.94
CA ILE A 61 -14.33 -3.40 -4.20
C ILE A 61 -13.73 -4.76 -3.85
N LEU A 62 -14.21 -5.82 -4.50
CA LEU A 62 -13.64 -7.17 -4.43
C LEU A 62 -13.05 -7.56 -5.78
N THR A 63 -11.97 -8.34 -5.78
CA THR A 63 -11.38 -8.94 -6.99
C THR A 63 -11.45 -10.46 -6.90
N SER A 64 -11.57 -11.15 -8.04
CA SER A 64 -11.44 -12.61 -8.06
C SER A 64 -9.98 -13.02 -7.94
N GLN A 65 -9.71 -14.09 -7.21
CA GLN A 65 -8.36 -14.63 -7.07
C GLN A 65 -8.00 -15.43 -8.33
N SER A 66 -6.91 -15.09 -9.02
CA SER A 66 -6.23 -16.00 -9.95
C SER A 66 -5.03 -16.62 -9.21
N GLU A 67 -4.65 -17.86 -9.56
CA GLU A 67 -3.55 -18.60 -8.89
C GLU A 67 -2.14 -18.00 -9.10
N TYR A 68 -2.05 -16.81 -9.70
CA TYR A 68 -0.83 -16.01 -9.81
C TYR A 68 -0.98 -14.70 -9.01
N SER A 69 -0.83 -14.81 -7.69
CA SER A 69 -0.75 -13.75 -6.66
C SER A 69 -1.29 -12.35 -7.01
N PRO A 70 -2.62 -12.18 -7.15
CA PRO A 70 -3.22 -10.87 -7.05
C PRO A 70 -3.21 -10.40 -5.59
N ILE A 71 -2.87 -9.13 -5.35
CA ILE A 71 -2.96 -8.46 -4.05
C ILE A 71 -4.34 -8.75 -3.47
N THR A 72 -4.33 -9.63 -2.47
CA THR A 72 -5.52 -10.22 -1.89
C THR A 72 -6.09 -9.18 -0.95
N GLN A 73 -7.18 -8.54 -1.36
CA GLN A 73 -8.09 -7.82 -0.45
C GLN A 73 -7.48 -6.60 0.25
N VAL A 74 -7.92 -5.39 -0.12
CA VAL A 74 -7.93 -4.28 0.87
C VAL A 74 -9.09 -4.58 1.81
N THR A 75 -8.85 -5.49 2.76
CA THR A 75 -9.84 -5.81 3.78
C THR A 75 -9.97 -4.59 4.67
N ALA A 76 -11.16 -3.97 4.68
CA ALA A 76 -11.53 -3.02 5.73
C ALA A 76 -11.76 -3.75 7.06
N SER A 77 -10.86 -4.64 7.46
CA SER A 77 -10.86 -5.28 8.76
C SER A 77 -9.65 -4.80 9.54
N ASP A 78 -9.98 -3.94 10.49
CA ASP A 78 -9.19 -3.42 11.60
C ASP A 78 -8.23 -2.25 11.29
N SER A 79 -8.75 -1.07 11.63
CA SER A 79 -8.10 0.22 11.91
C SER A 79 -7.26 0.93 10.83
N ASN A 80 -6.90 0.29 9.72
CA ASN A 80 -6.02 0.91 8.70
C ASN A 80 -6.59 0.86 7.26
N ALA A 81 -7.92 0.89 7.10
CA ALA A 81 -8.55 0.96 5.78
C ALA A 81 -8.42 2.37 5.16
N PHE A 82 -8.47 2.47 3.83
CA PHE A 82 -8.60 3.74 3.11
C PHE A 82 -9.92 4.43 3.47
N PHE A 83 -9.90 5.36 4.43
CA PHE A 83 -11.04 6.21 4.76
C PHE A 83 -10.84 7.61 4.14
N GLY A 84 -11.91 8.21 3.64
CA GLY A 84 -11.92 9.56 3.08
C GLY A 84 -13.35 10.09 2.99
N LYS A 85 -13.55 11.41 2.91
CA LYS A 85 -14.91 11.95 2.76
C LYS A 85 -15.47 11.65 1.37
N GLN A 86 -16.79 11.71 1.25
CA GLN A 86 -17.44 11.71 -0.06
C GLN A 86 -16.86 12.87 -0.90
N TYR A 87 -16.44 12.58 -2.13
CA TYR A 87 -15.81 13.51 -3.08
C TYR A 87 -14.35 13.92 -2.79
N GLU A 88 -13.66 13.25 -1.84
CA GLU A 88 -12.21 13.39 -1.68
C GLU A 88 -11.47 12.26 -2.42
N SER A 89 -10.29 12.57 -2.97
CA SER A 89 -9.40 11.60 -3.60
C SER A 89 -8.18 11.36 -2.71
N ALA A 90 -7.87 10.09 -2.43
CA ALA A 90 -6.59 9.70 -1.87
C ALA A 90 -5.60 9.43 -3.01
N THR A 91 -4.39 9.96 -2.90
CA THR A 91 -3.29 9.63 -3.80
C THR A 91 -2.47 8.48 -3.25
N LEU A 92 -2.18 7.51 -4.10
CA LEU A 92 -1.31 6.39 -3.80
C LEU A 92 0.05 6.62 -4.42
N GLN A 93 1.12 6.42 -3.66
CA GLN A 93 2.48 6.40 -4.19
C GLN A 93 2.98 4.96 -4.23
N TYR A 94 3.44 4.52 -5.41
CA TYR A 94 4.19 3.27 -5.54
C TYR A 94 5.60 3.45 -5.01
N ILE A 95 6.02 2.63 -4.04
CA ILE A 95 7.34 2.72 -3.40
C ILE A 95 8.27 1.54 -3.76
N GLY A 96 7.87 0.70 -4.72
CA GLY A 96 8.63 -0.49 -5.13
C GLY A 96 8.25 -1.75 -4.36
N ASN A 97 8.81 -2.90 -4.76
CA ASN A 97 8.55 -4.23 -4.17
C ASN A 97 7.04 -4.51 -3.99
N ASP A 98 6.26 -4.22 -5.03
CA ASP A 98 4.79 -4.38 -5.07
C ASP A 98 4.04 -3.68 -3.91
N THR A 99 4.67 -2.65 -3.33
CA THR A 99 4.15 -1.93 -2.18
C THR A 99 3.68 -0.53 -2.59
N PHE A 100 2.47 -0.19 -2.17
CA PHE A 100 1.90 1.15 -2.26
C PHE A 100 1.78 1.75 -0.87
N THR A 101 2.08 3.05 -0.74
CA THR A 101 1.78 3.83 0.47
C THR A 101 0.70 4.86 0.18
N LEU A 102 -0.08 5.18 1.21
CA LEU A 102 -0.94 6.36 1.22
C LEU A 102 -0.07 7.61 1.21
N LEU A 103 -0.29 8.49 0.22
CA LEU A 103 0.18 9.86 0.27
C LEU A 103 -0.99 10.67 0.84
N GLU A 104 -1.09 10.74 2.17
CA GLU A 104 -2.10 11.59 2.80
C GLU A 104 -1.79 13.06 2.49
N SER A 105 -2.80 13.80 2.06
CA SER A 105 -2.70 15.23 1.80
C SER A 105 -2.83 16.08 3.06
N ASP A 106 -2.97 15.45 4.23
CA ASP A 106 -2.99 16.18 5.49
C ASP A 106 -1.58 16.27 6.08
N SER A 107 -1.32 17.42 6.66
CA SER A 107 -0.02 17.84 7.18
C SER A 107 0.42 17.08 8.43
N THR A 108 -0.11 15.87 8.69
CA THR A 108 0.15 15.09 9.91
C THR A 108 0.95 13.80 9.67
N SER A 109 1.14 13.39 8.42
CA SER A 109 1.98 12.24 8.08
C SER A 109 3.48 12.54 8.26
N SER A 110 4.18 11.67 8.99
CA SER A 110 5.59 11.83 9.41
C SER A 110 6.62 11.67 8.30
N LEU A 111 6.21 11.31 7.08
CA LEU A 111 7.11 11.10 5.94
C LEU A 111 6.66 11.96 4.76
N ASN A 112 7.19 13.19 4.71
CA ASN A 112 6.96 14.09 3.59
C ASN A 112 7.94 13.77 2.46
N TYR A 113 7.49 13.02 1.44
CA TYR A 113 8.28 12.78 0.23
C TYR A 113 8.00 13.88 -0.79
N GLN A 114 8.97 14.77 -1.02
CA GLN A 114 8.90 15.80 -2.06
C GLN A 114 10.12 15.73 -2.95
N ASN A 115 9.90 15.58 -4.26
CA ASN A 115 10.95 15.64 -5.29
C ASN A 115 12.17 14.74 -5.01
N GLY A 116 11.98 13.57 -4.39
CA GLY A 116 13.08 12.66 -4.05
C GLY A 116 13.67 12.85 -2.65
N ASN A 117 13.26 13.87 -1.90
CA ASN A 117 13.74 14.18 -0.56
C ASN A 117 12.67 13.86 0.50
N VAL A 118 13.13 13.52 1.72
CA VAL A 118 12.33 13.30 2.91
C VAL A 118 12.51 14.47 3.87
N GLY A 119 11.43 15.20 4.13
CA GLY A 119 11.36 16.24 5.16
C GLY A 119 10.65 15.75 6.41
N ILE A 120 11.28 15.86 7.59
CA ILE A 120 10.65 15.60 8.89
C ILE A 120 10.49 16.95 9.61
N GLY A 121 9.24 17.38 9.81
CA GLY A 121 8.91 18.69 10.39
C GLY A 121 9.16 19.88 9.45
N THR A 122 9.47 19.65 8.17
CA THR A 122 9.64 20.68 7.14
C THR A 122 8.98 20.27 5.84
N SER A 123 8.36 21.23 5.15
CA SER A 123 7.79 21.06 3.81
C SER A 123 8.74 21.46 2.69
N THR A 124 9.93 21.98 3.00
CA THR A 124 10.93 22.39 2.00
C THR A 124 12.30 21.78 2.34
N PRO A 125 12.47 20.46 2.14
CA PRO A 125 13.74 19.80 2.45
C PRO A 125 14.87 20.27 1.51
N GLU A 126 16.02 20.69 2.08
CA GLU A 126 17.18 21.21 1.33
C GLU A 126 18.18 20.11 0.93
N ARG A 127 17.99 18.90 1.47
CA ARG A 127 18.77 17.68 1.21
C ARG A 127 17.85 16.47 1.20
N THR A 128 18.35 15.34 0.72
CA THR A 128 17.60 14.07 0.64
C THR A 128 16.96 13.66 1.96
N LEU A 129 17.59 13.97 3.10
CA LEU A 129 16.97 13.89 4.41
C LEU A 129 17.15 15.25 5.11
N HIS A 130 16.05 15.88 5.52
CA HIS A 130 16.06 17.11 6.31
C HIS A 130 15.14 16.94 7.53
N VAL A 131 15.72 16.91 8.73
CA VAL A 131 14.99 16.94 10.02
C VAL A 131 15.07 18.37 10.57
N LYS A 132 13.93 19.06 10.74
CA LYS A 132 13.88 20.45 11.24
C LYS A 132 14.12 20.58 12.76
N ASP A 133 14.40 19.47 13.43
CA ASP A 133 14.52 19.37 14.88
C ASP A 133 15.49 18.22 15.26
N ILE A 134 15.38 17.68 16.46
CA ILE A 134 16.24 16.62 17.01
C ILE A 134 16.12 15.31 16.21
N LEU A 135 17.28 14.78 15.81
CA LEU A 135 17.44 13.38 15.39
C LEU A 135 17.83 12.53 16.61
N ARG A 136 16.99 11.56 16.98
CA ARG A 136 17.35 10.54 17.99
C ARG A 136 17.90 9.30 17.30
N LEU A 137 19.13 8.92 17.66
CA LEU A 137 19.69 7.59 17.38
C LEU A 137 19.59 6.75 18.64
N GLU A 138 19.11 5.51 18.53
CA GLU A 138 19.06 4.61 19.67
C GLU A 138 20.50 4.20 20.07
N PRO A 139 20.92 4.40 21.34
CA PRO A 139 22.26 4.04 21.78
C PRO A 139 22.53 2.55 21.65
N ARG A 140 23.74 2.19 21.19
CA ARG A 140 24.18 0.80 21.04
C ARG A 140 25.36 0.52 21.96
N ILE A 141 25.30 -0.62 22.64
CA ILE A 141 26.41 -1.12 23.47
C ILE A 141 27.50 -1.82 22.63
N SER A 142 27.16 -2.31 21.44
CA SER A 142 28.08 -2.94 20.50
C SER A 142 28.33 -2.06 19.28
N VAL A 143 29.59 -2.06 18.85
CA VAL A 143 30.01 -1.41 17.59
C VAL A 143 29.25 -2.07 16.43
N PRO A 144 28.72 -1.30 15.45
CA PRO A 144 28.09 -1.89 14.27
C PRO A 144 29.08 -2.70 13.43
N ASP A 145 28.66 -3.89 13.01
CA ASP A 145 29.41 -4.76 12.10
C ASP A 145 29.33 -4.24 10.65
N SER A 146 30.37 -4.51 9.86
CA SER A 146 30.45 -4.15 8.43
C SER A 146 30.11 -2.69 8.09
N PRO A 147 30.70 -1.69 8.79
CA PRO A 147 30.39 -0.30 8.54
C PRO A 147 30.89 0.18 7.17
N SER A 148 30.19 1.14 6.59
CA SER A 148 30.60 1.90 5.43
C SER A 148 30.94 3.34 5.81
N ALA A 149 31.83 3.99 5.04
CA ALA A 149 32.22 5.36 5.31
C ALA A 149 30.97 6.27 5.35
N GLY A 150 30.83 7.05 6.42
CA GLY A 150 29.68 7.92 6.67
C GLY A 150 28.58 7.30 7.53
N ASP A 151 28.65 6.01 7.88
CA ASP A 151 27.74 5.43 8.87
C ASP A 151 27.89 6.15 10.21
N MET A 152 26.77 6.37 10.90
CA MET A 152 26.71 7.05 12.20
C MET A 152 25.95 6.19 13.22
N TYR A 153 26.45 6.10 14.45
CA TYR A 153 25.69 5.52 15.56
C TYR A 153 26.03 6.23 16.88
N PHE A 154 25.16 6.09 17.87
CA PHE A 154 25.45 6.57 19.22
C PHE A 154 25.98 5.42 20.07
N ASP A 155 27.21 5.52 20.55
CA ASP A 155 27.87 4.52 21.39
C ASP A 155 27.46 4.70 22.86
N ALA A 156 26.74 3.72 23.41
CA ALA A 156 26.26 3.73 24.79
C ALA A 156 27.39 3.54 25.83
N THR A 157 28.53 3.00 25.44
CA THR A 157 29.66 2.76 26.36
C THR A 157 30.46 4.04 26.57
N SER A 158 30.72 4.78 25.48
CA SER A 158 31.45 6.04 25.54
C SER A 158 30.55 7.28 25.63
N ASN A 159 29.23 7.13 25.45
CA ASN A 159 28.25 8.22 25.36
C ASN A 159 28.59 9.24 24.27
N LYS A 160 29.08 8.75 23.12
CA LYS A 160 29.50 9.60 22.01
C LYS A 160 28.80 9.22 20.72
N LEU A 161 28.52 10.24 19.91
CA LEU A 161 28.23 10.02 18.50
C LEU A 161 29.50 9.55 17.81
N LYS A 162 29.40 8.46 17.06
CA LYS A 162 30.50 7.90 16.27
C LYS A 162 30.17 8.02 14.78
N VAL A 163 31.18 8.31 13.96
CA VAL A 163 31.11 8.24 12.50
C VAL A 163 32.22 7.34 11.97
N PHE A 164 31.90 6.48 11.02
CA PHE A 164 32.91 5.64 10.39
C PHE A 164 33.59 6.42 9.26
N ASP A 165 34.92 6.57 9.32
CA ASP A 165 35.68 7.35 8.33
C ASP A 165 36.08 6.54 7.07
N GLY A 166 35.69 5.28 7.01
CA GLY A 166 36.09 4.31 5.97
C GLY A 166 37.17 3.33 6.43
N SER A 167 37.80 3.58 7.57
CA SER A 167 38.78 2.66 8.19
C SER A 167 38.41 2.33 9.64
N VAL A 168 38.06 3.33 10.44
CA VAL A 168 37.74 3.17 11.87
C VAL A 168 36.59 4.07 12.30
N TRP A 169 35.99 3.74 13.44
CA TRP A 169 34.97 4.56 14.09
C TRP A 169 35.62 5.73 14.84
N GLN A 170 35.34 6.94 14.39
CA GLN A 170 35.79 8.18 15.02
C GLN A 170 34.73 8.71 15.98
N ALA A 171 35.16 9.27 17.11
CA ALA A 171 34.27 10.06 17.95
C ALA A 171 34.05 11.44 17.33
N CYS A 172 32.79 11.78 17.08
CA CYS A 172 32.41 13.17 16.93
C CYS A 172 32.40 13.75 18.36
N PHE A 173 33.25 14.76 18.62
CA PHE A 173 33.44 15.48 19.90
C PHE A 173 33.92 14.66 21.11
#